data_AF-A0A160TY14-F1
#
_entry.id   AF-A0A160TY14-F1
#
_cell.length_a   1.000
_cell.length_b   1.000
_cell.length_c   1.000
_cell.angle_alpha   90.00
_cell.angle_beta   90.00
_cell.angle_gamma   90.00
#
_symmetry.space_group_name_H-M   'P 1'
#
loop_
_entity.id
_entity.type
_entity.pdbx_description
1 polymer ?
#
loop_
_entity_poly.entity_id
_entity_poly.type
_entity_poly.pdbx_seq_one_letter_code
_entity_poly.pdbx_strand_id
1 'polypeptide(L)'
;MPDDIQRNPEILESLEAVRCQASVSMGIAQDIGEASRIPGIPKVAFLSPAQDMTTLAGEIVSAAECDILVRMISLGQPHRAIPVTGALCIAATARIDGSLVSGMLDTACGSSELRLAHPSGVTNVDAKLERQDGTWYAASATISRTARRLMDGYVYVPAARTPGLGVVPRA
;
A
#
# COMPACT_ATOMS: atom_id res chain seq x y z
N MET A 1 9.26 -5.17 12.63
CA MET A 1 9.75 -5.30 11.24
C MET A 1 8.99 -6.41 10.50
N PRO A 2 9.12 -6.59 9.18
CA PRO A 2 8.45 -7.66 8.44
C PRO A 2 8.62 -9.05 9.07
N ASP A 3 9.85 -9.41 9.43
CA ASP A 3 10.13 -10.73 10.01
C ASP A 3 9.53 -10.89 11.41
N ASP A 4 9.44 -9.83 12.21
CA ASP A 4 8.78 -9.86 13.51
C ASP A 4 7.26 -10.06 13.36
N ILE A 5 6.64 -9.37 12.40
CA ILE A 5 5.22 -9.55 12.09
C ILE A 5 4.97 -10.96 11.55
N GLN A 6 5.86 -11.45 10.67
CA GLN A 6 5.76 -12.77 10.07
C GLN A 6 5.85 -13.91 11.10
N ARG A 7 6.62 -13.69 12.19
CA ARG A 7 6.76 -14.64 13.30
C ARG A 7 5.63 -14.55 14.32
N ASN A 8 4.72 -13.59 14.19
CA ASN A 8 3.60 -13.40 15.11
C ASN A 8 2.27 -13.75 14.39
N PRO A 9 1.80 -15.00 14.46
CA PRO A 9 0.58 -15.43 13.79
C PRO A 9 -0.66 -14.68 14.29
N GLU A 10 -0.73 -14.33 15.57
CA GLU A 10 -1.89 -13.63 16.16
C GLU A 10 -2.10 -12.24 15.52
N ILE A 11 -1.02 -11.51 15.24
CA ILE A 11 -1.09 -10.22 14.53
C ILE A 11 -1.60 -10.42 13.11
N LEU A 12 -1.10 -11.42 12.40
CA LEU A 12 -1.52 -11.69 11.02
C LEU A 12 -2.99 -12.13 10.95
N GLU A 13 -3.43 -12.98 11.86
CA GLU A 13 -4.82 -13.41 11.99
C GLU A 13 -5.75 -12.23 12.30
N SER A 14 -5.33 -11.36 13.23
CA SER A 14 -6.08 -10.15 13.58
C SER A 14 -6.22 -9.20 12.39
N LEU A 15 -5.13 -8.96 11.65
CA LEU A 15 -5.14 -8.11 10.46
C LEU A 15 -6.01 -8.72 9.34
N GLU A 16 -5.97 -10.04 9.17
CA GLU A 16 -6.80 -10.72 8.17
C GLU A 16 -8.29 -10.68 8.53
N ALA A 17 -8.63 -10.83 9.81
CA ALA A 17 -10.00 -10.67 10.29
C ALA A 17 -10.53 -9.26 10.01
N VAL A 18 -9.75 -8.22 10.33
CA VAL A 18 -10.09 -6.82 10.02
C VAL A 18 -10.26 -6.62 8.51
N ARG A 19 -9.33 -7.15 7.70
CA ARG A 19 -9.39 -7.04 6.23
C ARG A 19 -10.65 -7.68 5.66
N CYS A 20 -10.99 -8.89 6.10
CA CYS A 20 -12.19 -9.59 5.65
C CYS A 20 -13.45 -8.82 6.01
N GLN A 21 -13.54 -8.31 7.24
CA GLN A 21 -14.69 -7.52 7.68
C GLN A 21 -14.80 -6.21 6.87
N ALA A 22 -13.69 -5.53 6.62
CA ALA A 22 -13.66 -4.34 5.78
C ALA A 22 -14.10 -4.64 4.34
N SER A 23 -13.68 -5.78 3.77
CA SER A 23 -14.09 -6.23 2.43
C SER A 23 -15.61 -6.33 2.31
N VAL A 24 -16.27 -6.93 3.31
CA VAL A 24 -17.73 -7.05 3.35
C VAL A 24 -18.38 -5.67 3.54
N SER A 25 -17.90 -4.86 4.49
CA SER A 25 -18.43 -3.51 4.74
C SER A 25 -18.29 -2.57 3.55
N MET A 26 -17.27 -2.76 2.71
CA MET A 26 -17.06 -2.01 1.47
C MET A 26 -17.85 -2.56 0.27
N GLY A 27 -18.55 -3.69 0.42
CA GLY A 27 -19.29 -4.36 -0.65
C GLY A 27 -18.39 -5.05 -1.69
N ILE A 28 -17.13 -5.30 -1.38
CA ILE A 28 -16.18 -6.02 -2.25
C ILE A 28 -16.48 -7.53 -2.26
N ALA A 29 -16.91 -8.07 -1.11
CA ALA A 29 -17.32 -9.46 -0.95
C ALA A 29 -18.69 -9.54 -0.27
N GLN A 30 -19.47 -10.58 -0.55
CA GLN A 30 -20.78 -10.82 0.06
C GLN A 30 -20.67 -11.28 1.51
N ASP A 31 -19.65 -12.09 1.82
CA ASP A 31 -19.39 -12.62 3.16
C ASP A 31 -17.89 -12.80 3.42
N ILE A 32 -17.55 -13.18 4.66
CA ILE A 32 -16.17 -13.41 5.10
C ILE A 32 -15.49 -14.56 4.33
N GLY A 33 -16.26 -15.59 3.96
CA GLY A 33 -15.75 -16.73 3.20
C GLY A 33 -15.30 -16.31 1.80
N GLU A 34 -16.09 -15.49 1.12
CA GLU A 34 -15.69 -14.87 -0.15
C GLU A 34 -14.51 -13.91 0.05
N ALA A 35 -14.56 -13.04 1.05
CA ALA A 35 -13.47 -12.09 1.34
C ALA A 35 -12.12 -12.79 1.52
N SER A 36 -12.09 -13.94 2.22
CA SER A 36 -10.87 -14.74 2.43
C SER A 36 -10.26 -15.31 1.14
N ARG A 37 -11.08 -15.52 0.10
CA ARG A 37 -10.64 -16.04 -1.21
C ARG A 37 -10.07 -14.96 -2.13
N ILE A 38 -10.21 -13.68 -1.77
CA ILE A 38 -9.68 -12.52 -2.51
C ILE A 38 -8.68 -11.70 -1.68
N PRO A 39 -7.57 -12.29 -1.18
CA PRO A 39 -6.64 -11.62 -0.24
C PRO A 39 -5.87 -10.43 -0.86
N GLY A 40 -6.06 -10.19 -2.16
CA GLY A 40 -5.47 -9.06 -2.87
C GLY A 40 -6.11 -7.71 -2.52
N ILE A 41 -7.41 -7.70 -2.20
CA ILE A 41 -8.21 -6.50 -1.96
C ILE A 41 -9.31 -6.73 -0.90
N PRO A 42 -9.65 -5.73 -0.07
CA PRO A 42 -8.88 -4.51 0.16
C PRO A 42 -7.52 -4.84 0.80
N LYS A 43 -6.60 -3.85 0.82
CA LYS A 43 -5.35 -3.97 1.58
C LYS A 43 -5.59 -3.62 3.05
N VAL A 44 -4.76 -4.13 3.95
CA VAL A 44 -4.76 -3.77 5.37
C VAL A 44 -3.37 -3.31 5.78
N ALA A 45 -3.33 -2.26 6.59
CA ALA A 45 -2.11 -1.72 7.16
C ALA A 45 -2.38 -1.21 8.57
N PHE A 46 -1.34 -1.18 9.39
CA PHE A 46 -1.33 -0.42 10.64
C PHE A 46 -0.31 0.70 10.53
N LEU A 47 -0.64 1.83 11.15
CA LEU A 47 0.07 3.09 11.02
C LEU A 47 0.47 3.59 12.40
N SER A 48 1.53 4.39 12.45
CA SER A 48 1.85 5.22 13.62
C SER A 48 2.27 6.62 13.18
N PRO A 49 2.17 7.62 14.08
CA PRO A 49 2.86 8.89 13.91
C PRO A 49 4.36 8.69 13.66
N ALA A 50 5.01 9.75 13.18
CA ALA A 50 6.45 9.80 12.97
C ALA A 50 7.23 9.40 14.23
N GLN A 51 8.19 8.50 14.06
CA GLN A 51 9.10 8.05 15.11
C GLN A 51 10.37 7.48 14.46
N ASP A 52 11.44 7.39 15.22
CA ASP A 52 12.69 6.78 14.74
C ASP A 52 12.47 5.31 14.34
N MET A 53 13.09 4.90 13.25
CA MET A 53 12.98 3.55 12.70
C MET A 53 14.31 3.09 12.10
N THR A 54 14.68 1.85 12.36
CA THR A 54 15.77 1.18 11.62
C THR A 54 15.21 0.47 10.40
N THR A 55 15.78 0.73 9.21
CA THR A 55 15.39 0.06 7.97
C THR A 55 15.92 -1.38 7.93
N LEU A 56 15.43 -2.18 6.98
CA LEU A 56 15.94 -3.52 6.68
C LEU A 56 17.42 -3.53 6.27
N ALA A 57 17.96 -2.39 5.82
CA ALA A 57 19.37 -2.23 5.49
C ALA A 57 20.22 -1.80 6.70
N GLY A 58 19.61 -1.58 7.87
CA GLY A 58 20.31 -1.13 9.08
C GLY A 58 20.47 0.40 9.18
N GLU A 59 19.89 1.16 8.27
CA GLU A 59 19.93 2.63 8.29
C GLU A 59 18.92 3.17 9.30
N ILE A 60 19.22 4.30 9.95
CA ILE A 60 18.28 4.99 10.83
C ILE A 60 17.54 6.04 10.01
N VAL A 61 16.21 5.97 10.04
CA VAL A 61 15.31 7.05 9.62
C VAL A 61 14.82 7.72 10.89
N SER A 62 15.16 8.99 11.09
CA SER A 62 14.68 9.75 12.23
C SER A 62 13.21 10.14 12.08
N ALA A 63 12.56 10.43 13.21
CA ALA A 63 11.20 10.97 13.23
C ALA A 63 11.07 12.26 12.39
N ALA A 64 12.13 13.04 12.24
CA ALA A 64 12.11 14.26 11.43
C ALA A 64 12.11 14.00 9.91
N GLU A 65 12.51 12.80 9.47
CA GLU A 65 12.64 12.41 8.06
C GLU A 65 11.37 11.75 7.50
N CYS A 66 10.36 11.52 8.33
CA CYS A 66 9.10 10.93 7.92
C CYS A 66 7.92 11.59 8.62
N ASP A 67 6.72 11.35 8.12
CA ASP A 67 5.49 11.89 8.71
C ASP A 67 4.64 10.76 9.32
N ILE A 68 4.66 9.58 8.69
CA ILE A 68 3.92 8.39 9.13
C ILE A 68 4.77 7.15 8.90
N LEU A 69 4.75 6.23 9.87
CA LEU A 69 5.26 4.88 9.66
C LEU A 69 4.13 3.98 9.20
N VAL A 70 4.42 3.17 8.18
CA VAL A 70 3.46 2.26 7.57
C VAL A 70 3.97 0.83 7.63
N ARG A 71 3.11 -0.09 8.04
CA ARG A 71 3.29 -1.54 7.87
C ARG A 71 2.07 -2.11 7.18
N MET A 72 2.22 -2.52 5.93
CA MET A 72 1.13 -3.02 5.10
C MET A 72 1.28 -4.51 4.84
N ILE A 73 0.16 -5.23 4.85
CA ILE A 73 0.08 -6.63 4.46
C ILE A 73 -0.36 -6.71 2.99
N SER A 74 0.30 -7.57 2.22
CA SER A 74 -0.12 -7.89 0.85
C SER A 74 -0.10 -9.40 0.65
N LEU A 75 -1.24 -9.96 0.26
CA LEU A 75 -1.40 -11.41 0.05
C LEU A 75 -1.00 -12.22 1.30
N GLY A 76 -1.44 -11.75 2.48
CA GLY A 76 -1.17 -12.41 3.75
C GLY A 76 0.26 -12.28 4.28
N GLN A 77 1.12 -11.48 3.64
CA GLN A 77 2.52 -11.31 4.04
C GLN A 77 2.85 -9.85 4.33
N PRO A 78 3.68 -9.55 5.36
CA PRO A 78 4.19 -8.21 5.60
C PRO A 78 5.01 -7.72 4.42
N HIS A 79 4.60 -6.60 3.83
CA HIS A 79 5.29 -6.02 2.70
C HIS A 79 6.63 -5.40 3.15
N ARG A 80 7.70 -5.67 2.39
CA ARG A 80 9.07 -5.21 2.77
C ARG A 80 9.29 -3.70 2.53
N ALA A 81 8.57 -3.12 1.58
CA ALA A 81 8.47 -1.67 1.38
C ALA A 81 7.02 -1.21 1.60
N ILE A 82 6.39 -0.58 0.60
CA ILE A 82 4.94 -0.32 0.56
C ILE A 82 4.39 -0.56 -0.87
N PRO A 83 3.21 -1.19 -1.03
CA PRO A 83 2.51 -1.22 -2.32
C PRO A 83 2.15 0.19 -2.78
N VAL A 84 2.44 0.53 -4.05
CA VAL A 84 2.22 1.88 -4.59
C VAL A 84 0.78 2.35 -4.42
N THR A 85 -0.19 1.49 -4.72
CA THR A 85 -1.62 1.82 -4.57
C THR A 85 -1.99 2.11 -3.11
N GLY A 86 -1.37 1.42 -2.16
CA GLY A 86 -1.53 1.67 -0.73
C GLY A 86 -0.93 3.01 -0.30
N ALA A 87 0.27 3.34 -0.80
CA ALA A 87 0.92 4.63 -0.54
C ALA A 87 0.08 5.82 -1.05
N LEU A 88 -0.44 5.72 -2.28
CA LEU A 88 -1.31 6.75 -2.86
C LEU A 88 -2.64 6.88 -2.11
N CYS A 89 -3.20 5.77 -1.62
CA CYS A 89 -4.40 5.79 -0.78
C CYS A 89 -4.15 6.55 0.54
N ILE A 90 -3.02 6.29 1.20
CA ILE A 90 -2.62 7.02 2.41
C ILE A 90 -2.49 8.52 2.10
N ALA A 91 -1.82 8.90 1.01
CA ALA A 91 -1.70 10.29 0.59
C ALA A 91 -3.07 10.96 0.40
N ALA A 92 -4.02 10.28 -0.26
CA ALA A 92 -5.37 10.80 -0.46
C ALA A 92 -6.11 10.98 0.87
N THR A 93 -6.09 9.96 1.74
CA THR A 93 -6.78 10.01 3.04
C THR A 93 -6.18 11.06 3.98
N ALA A 94 -4.88 11.36 3.88
CA ALA A 94 -4.24 12.45 4.63
C ALA A 94 -4.88 13.83 4.36
N ARG A 95 -5.54 14.01 3.21
CA ARG A 95 -6.24 15.26 2.85
C ARG A 95 -7.73 15.25 3.20
N ILE A 96 -8.24 14.15 3.75
CA ILE A 96 -9.63 14.02 4.19
C ILE A 96 -9.68 14.27 5.69
N ASP A 97 -10.20 15.42 6.09
CA ASP A 97 -10.40 15.77 7.50
C ASP A 97 -11.22 14.69 8.23
N GLY A 98 -10.72 14.27 9.39
CA GLY A 98 -11.35 13.23 10.22
C GLY A 98 -10.99 11.80 9.82
N SER A 99 -10.18 11.60 8.77
CA SER A 99 -9.58 10.29 8.53
C SER A 99 -8.55 9.95 9.60
N LEU A 100 -8.30 8.65 9.80
CA LEU A 100 -7.27 8.17 10.72
C LEU A 100 -5.88 8.73 10.38
N VAL A 101 -5.58 8.87 9.09
CA VAL A 101 -4.30 9.41 8.61
C VAL A 101 -4.20 10.89 8.92
N SER A 102 -5.24 11.68 8.65
CA SER A 102 -5.25 13.13 8.96
C SER A 102 -5.05 13.41 10.45
N GLY A 103 -5.61 12.56 11.32
CA GLY A 103 -5.47 12.67 12.77
C GLY A 103 -4.10 12.27 13.32
N MET A 104 -3.24 11.63 12.51
CA MET A 104 -1.86 11.30 12.87
C MET A 104 -0.85 12.36 12.46
N LEU A 105 -1.27 13.34 11.63
CA LEU A 105 -0.40 14.37 11.08
C LEU A 105 -0.47 15.64 11.92
N ASP A 106 0.68 16.27 12.12
CA ASP A 106 0.73 17.62 12.66
C ASP A 106 0.13 18.60 11.65
N THR A 107 -0.63 19.59 12.15
CA THR A 107 -1.31 20.61 11.31
C THR A 107 -0.38 21.42 10.41
N ALA A 108 0.94 21.36 10.65
CA ALA A 108 1.97 22.01 9.82
C ALA A 108 2.25 21.28 8.49
N CYS A 109 1.84 20.02 8.31
CA CYS A 109 2.02 19.25 7.06
C CYS A 109 1.01 19.62 5.96
N GLY A 110 0.17 20.64 6.18
CA GLY A 110 -0.94 21.04 5.31
C GLY A 110 -0.50 21.75 4.02
N SER A 111 0.22 21.05 3.13
CA SER A 111 0.37 21.29 1.68
C SER A 111 1.59 20.58 1.07
N SER A 112 2.45 19.97 1.89
CA SER A 112 3.69 19.34 1.42
C SER A 112 3.51 17.87 1.06
N GLU A 113 4.46 17.37 0.25
CA GLU A 113 4.67 15.94 0.01
C GLU A 113 4.74 15.17 1.34
N LEU A 114 4.03 14.04 1.41
CA LEU A 114 3.95 13.16 2.58
C LEU A 114 5.03 12.07 2.49
N ARG A 115 5.78 11.88 3.57
CA ARG A 115 6.92 10.96 3.68
C ARG A 115 6.53 9.74 4.48
N LEU A 116 6.32 8.63 3.79
CA LEU A 116 5.88 7.36 4.38
C LEU A 116 7.07 6.45 4.69
N ALA A 117 7.38 6.28 5.97
CA ALA A 117 8.42 5.36 6.42
C ALA A 117 7.92 3.91 6.44
N HIS A 118 8.53 3.07 5.62
CA HIS A 118 8.28 1.64 5.51
C HIS A 118 9.56 0.84 5.80
N PRO A 119 9.53 -0.49 5.94
CA PRO A 119 10.72 -1.22 6.41
C PRO A 119 11.97 -1.04 5.54
N SER A 120 11.84 -0.80 4.23
CA SER A 120 12.97 -0.50 3.33
C SER A 120 13.42 0.97 3.24
N GLY A 121 12.87 1.91 4.03
CA GLY A 121 13.18 3.34 3.92
C GLY A 121 11.95 4.24 3.83
N VAL A 122 12.04 5.37 3.15
CA VAL A 122 10.96 6.36 3.03
C VAL A 122 10.48 6.45 1.58
N THR A 123 9.16 6.44 1.39
CA THR A 123 8.52 6.73 0.10
C THR A 123 7.78 8.06 0.18
N ASN A 124 8.07 8.94 -0.76
CA ASN A 124 7.40 10.23 -0.86
C ASN A 124 6.19 10.15 -1.79
N VAL A 125 5.06 10.67 -1.33
CA VAL A 125 3.78 10.70 -2.05
C VAL A 125 3.09 12.03 -1.87
N ASP A 126 2.22 12.39 -2.81
CA ASP A 126 1.34 13.54 -2.67
C ASP A 126 -0.05 13.21 -3.21
N ALA A 127 -1.05 13.96 -2.78
CA ALA A 127 -2.40 13.88 -3.32
C ALA A 127 -3.08 15.26 -3.23
N LYS A 128 -3.80 15.59 -4.31
CA LYS A 128 -4.66 16.76 -4.37
C LYS A 128 -6.12 16.29 -4.34
N LEU A 129 -6.83 16.71 -3.30
CA LEU A 129 -8.26 16.48 -3.16
C LEU A 129 -9.02 17.80 -3.23
N GLU A 130 -10.19 17.75 -3.85
CA GLU A 130 -11.12 18.87 -4.00
C GLU A 130 -12.50 18.44 -3.51
N ARG A 131 -13.32 19.38 -3.05
CA ARG A 131 -14.73 19.11 -2.81
C ARG A 131 -15.53 19.50 -4.04
N GLN A 132 -16.26 18.54 -4.60
CA GLN A 132 -17.19 18.74 -5.71
C GLN A 132 -18.56 18.22 -5.28
N ASP A 133 -19.58 19.08 -5.31
CA ASP A 133 -20.96 18.76 -4.89
C ASP A 133 -21.04 18.11 -3.49
N GLY A 134 -20.24 18.61 -2.55
CA GLY A 134 -20.19 18.09 -1.17
C GLY A 134 -19.46 16.76 -0.99
N THR A 135 -18.92 16.18 -2.07
CA THR A 135 -18.16 14.92 -2.07
C THR A 135 -16.67 15.19 -2.32
N TRP A 136 -15.80 14.34 -1.78
CA TRP A 136 -14.37 14.39 -2.06
C TRP A 136 -14.05 13.84 -3.46
N TYR A 137 -13.30 14.61 -4.23
CA TYR A 137 -12.77 14.25 -5.54
C TYR A 137 -11.25 14.27 -5.50
N ALA A 138 -10.60 13.16 -5.82
CA ALA A 138 -9.15 13.07 -5.91
C ALA A 138 -8.68 13.54 -7.29
N ALA A 139 -8.27 14.80 -7.40
CA ALA A 139 -7.77 15.39 -8.64
C ALA A 139 -6.45 14.79 -9.10
N SER A 140 -5.56 14.43 -8.16
CA SER A 140 -4.32 13.73 -8.45
C SER A 140 -3.80 12.95 -7.25
N ALA A 141 -3.05 11.88 -7.51
CA ALA A 141 -2.21 11.19 -6.54
C ALA A 141 -0.86 10.88 -7.20
N THR A 142 0.23 11.30 -6.56
CA THR A 142 1.58 11.36 -7.13
C THR A 142 2.55 10.55 -6.26
N ILE A 143 3.49 9.87 -6.90
CA ILE A 143 4.59 9.16 -6.24
C ILE A 143 5.87 9.30 -7.06
N SER A 144 6.98 9.59 -6.38
CA SER A 144 8.30 9.66 -7.02
C SER A 144 8.93 8.26 -7.08
N ARG A 145 9.27 7.80 -8.28
CA ARG A 145 9.83 6.45 -8.53
C ARG A 145 10.93 6.48 -9.58
N THR A 146 11.82 5.49 -9.53
CA THR A 146 12.83 5.22 -10.56
C THR A 146 12.48 3.95 -11.33
N ALA A 147 12.90 3.88 -12.59
CA ALA A 147 12.76 2.71 -13.44
C ALA A 147 14.06 2.47 -14.23
N ARG A 148 14.45 1.22 -14.39
CA ARG A 148 15.61 0.80 -15.20
C ARG A 148 15.25 -0.46 -15.97
N ARG A 149 15.49 -0.48 -17.28
CA ARG A 149 15.36 -1.70 -18.10
C ARG A 149 16.42 -2.72 -17.66
N LEU A 150 15.97 -3.91 -17.26
CA LEU A 150 16.86 -5.01 -16.85
C LEU A 150 17.18 -5.98 -18.00
N MET A 151 16.20 -6.27 -18.85
CA MET A 151 16.34 -7.18 -19.99
C MET A 151 15.49 -6.68 -21.16
N ASP A 152 15.96 -6.96 -22.37
CA ASP A 152 15.23 -6.82 -23.63
C ASP A 152 15.46 -8.10 -24.44
N GLY A 153 14.39 -8.78 -24.85
CA GLY A 153 14.49 -10.09 -25.50
C GLY A 153 13.22 -10.94 -25.38
N TYR A 154 13.39 -12.26 -25.51
CA TYR A 154 12.30 -13.23 -25.60
C TYR A 154 12.23 -14.14 -24.38
N VAL A 155 11.01 -14.39 -23.90
CA VAL A 155 10.71 -15.44 -22.91
C VAL A 155 10.12 -16.63 -23.65
N TYR A 156 10.74 -17.79 -23.52
CA TYR A 156 10.25 -19.04 -24.13
C TYR A 156 9.36 -19.80 -23.15
N VAL A 157 8.24 -20.33 -23.65
CA VAL A 157 7.29 -21.12 -22.86
C VAL A 157 6.96 -22.45 -23.56
N PRO A 158 6.66 -23.54 -22.83
CA PRO A 158 6.29 -24.81 -23.45
C PRO A 158 4.94 -24.72 -24.16
N ALA A 159 4.92 -24.99 -25.48
CA ALA A 159 3.71 -24.97 -26.29
C ALA A 159 2.61 -25.91 -25.74
N ALA A 160 3.00 -27.10 -25.26
CA ALA A 160 2.06 -28.08 -24.69
C ALA A 160 1.29 -27.58 -23.45
N ARG A 161 1.83 -26.60 -22.72
CA ARG A 161 1.20 -26.01 -21.52
C ARG A 161 0.57 -24.64 -21.78
N THR A 162 0.74 -24.10 -22.98
CA THR A 162 0.27 -22.77 -23.37
C THR A 162 -0.35 -22.79 -24.78
N PRO A 163 -1.29 -23.70 -25.09
CA PRO A 163 -1.77 -23.91 -26.46
C PRO A 163 -2.40 -22.66 -27.10
N GLY A 164 -2.91 -21.72 -26.30
CA GLY A 164 -3.50 -20.46 -26.79
C GLY A 164 -2.50 -19.33 -27.09
N LEU A 165 -1.24 -19.44 -26.68
CA LEU A 165 -0.23 -18.39 -26.90
C LEU A 165 0.47 -18.48 -28.28
N GLY A 166 0.24 -19.56 -29.02
CA GLY A 166 0.81 -19.78 -30.36
C GLY A 166 0.04 -19.12 -31.51
N VAL A 167 -1.12 -18.49 -31.24
CA VAL A 167 -1.90 -17.78 -32.26
C VAL A 167 -1.40 -16.35 -32.33
N VAL A 168 -0.39 -16.11 -33.18
CA VAL A 168 -0.03 -14.76 -33.59
C VAL A 168 -1.26 -14.16 -34.29
N PRO A 169 -1.80 -13.01 -33.86
CA PRO A 169 -2.85 -12.33 -34.62
C PRO A 169 -2.29 -12.05 -36.01
N ARG A 170 -2.91 -12.63 -37.05
CA ARG A 170 -2.59 -12.22 -38.43
C ARG A 170 -2.99 -10.75 -38.55
N ALA A 171 -2.02 -9.91 -38.87
CA ALA A 171 -2.25 -8.52 -39.28
C ALA A 171 -3.09 -8.48 -40.56
#